data_AF-A0A930XA91-F1
#
_entry.id   AF-A0A930XA91-F1
#
_cell.length_a   1.000
_cell.length_b   1.000
_cell.length_c   1.000
_cell.angle_alpha   90.00
_cell.angle_beta   90.00
_cell.angle_gamma   90.00
#
_symmetry.space_group_name_H-M   'P 1'
#
loop_
_entity.id
_entity.type
_entity.pdbx_description
1 polymer ?
#
loop_
_entity_poly.entity_id
_entity_poly.type
_entity_poly.pdbx_seq_one_letter_code
_entity_poly.pdbx_strand_id
1 'polypeptide(L)'
;MLLPKVALLNTLLSVIIGSQVIFPVGVANQVAEARTIAQATKQQSAGKLPQGVFRQIQRDIQKRFGVLPNNLQVHAASSETWDGCMGLPLPNGACTAIAIPGWRVVVSNRAKNRFWVYHTNNDGKNLVYNATASLPRNAKISAPSIIAKDKTIPTSSSSVIFQAAQTTGNSREYYAIELRNDGVLTRRAIAKNPQQLKTIRKLSKQELEGFTEVLNSNSFNHFHSLSYLDMDAIAADAVSFQLNYNGAVIEYTQTDLQKYPANLRRIITAWEQLQ
;
A
#
# COMPACT_ATOMS: atom_id res chain seq x y z
N MET A 1 -47.51 35.23 51.20
CA MET A 1 -48.70 36.09 51.09
C MET A 1 -48.25 37.53 51.01
N LEU A 2 -48.86 38.30 50.10
CA LEU A 2 -48.83 39.77 49.98
C LEU A 2 -47.63 40.44 49.26
N LEU A 3 -47.88 40.75 47.97
CA LEU A 3 -47.39 41.93 47.26
C LEU A 3 -48.17 43.18 47.70
N PRO A 4 -47.61 44.39 47.49
CA PRO A 4 -48.21 45.35 46.54
C PRO A 4 -47.12 46.06 45.68
N LYS A 5 -47.24 46.18 44.35
CA LYS A 5 -48.06 47.09 43.51
C LYS A 5 -47.55 48.55 43.38
N VAL A 6 -47.11 48.88 42.13
CA VAL A 6 -47.47 50.09 41.31
C VAL A 6 -46.74 51.41 41.70
N ALA A 7 -46.27 52.35 40.84
CA ALA A 7 -46.38 52.72 39.40
C ALA A 7 -45.26 53.71 38.97
N LEU A 8 -45.28 54.10 37.67
CA LEU A 8 -44.76 55.32 36.98
C LEU A 8 -43.37 55.15 36.32
N LEU A 9 -43.06 55.56 35.08
CA LEU A 9 -43.79 56.34 34.06
C LEU A 9 -43.14 56.11 32.66
N ASN A 10 -43.95 56.37 31.63
CA ASN A 10 -43.70 56.34 30.19
C ASN A 10 -42.42 57.04 29.67
N THR A 11 -41.79 56.45 28.65
CA THR A 11 -41.47 57.17 27.40
C THR A 11 -41.73 56.26 26.19
N LEU A 12 -42.60 56.75 25.30
CA LEU A 12 -42.92 56.18 23.99
C LEU A 12 -41.83 56.61 23.00
N LEU A 13 -41.20 55.65 22.31
CA LEU A 13 -40.56 55.89 21.02
C LEU A 13 -41.21 54.94 20.00
N SER A 14 -42.08 55.52 19.17
CA SER A 14 -42.72 54.82 18.06
C SER A 14 -41.68 54.63 16.95
N VAL A 15 -41.22 53.39 16.75
CA VAL A 15 -40.51 53.01 15.53
C VAL A 15 -41.43 52.11 14.72
N ILE A 16 -41.93 52.67 13.62
CA ILE A 16 -42.59 51.95 12.55
C ILE A 16 -41.50 51.17 11.82
N ILE A 17 -41.46 49.85 11.96
CA ILE A 17 -40.70 48.98 11.04
C ILE A 17 -41.69 47.98 10.46
N GLY A 18 -41.95 48.15 9.16
CA GLY A 18 -42.82 47.28 8.39
C GLY A 18 -42.34 45.84 8.41
N SER A 19 -43.30 44.92 8.48
CA SER A 19 -43.08 43.49 8.33
C SER A 19 -42.53 43.20 6.93
N GLN A 20 -41.21 43.11 6.81
CA GLN A 20 -40.55 42.50 5.65
C GLN A 20 -40.66 40.99 5.81
N VAL A 21 -41.36 40.35 4.89
CA VAL A 21 -41.39 38.89 4.75
C VAL A 21 -39.98 38.46 4.36
N ILE A 22 -39.23 37.88 5.30
CA ILE A 22 -37.93 37.29 5.01
C ILE A 22 -38.17 35.97 4.28
N PHE A 23 -38.09 36.00 2.95
CA PHE A 23 -37.90 34.77 2.19
C PHE A 23 -36.49 34.25 2.46
N PRO A 24 -36.29 32.94 2.72
CA PRO A 24 -34.96 32.38 2.91
C PRO A 24 -34.24 32.34 1.56
N VAL A 25 -33.55 33.42 1.21
CA VAL A 25 -32.58 33.42 0.13
C VAL A 25 -31.31 32.78 0.69
N GLY A 26 -31.03 31.53 0.32
CA GLY A 26 -29.67 31.00 0.53
C GLY A 26 -29.48 29.52 0.84
N VAL A 27 -30.48 28.64 0.73
CA VAL A 27 -30.19 27.19 0.82
C VAL A 27 -29.58 26.64 -0.49
N ALA A 28 -29.83 27.29 -1.63
CA ALA A 28 -29.34 26.84 -2.92
C ALA A 28 -27.80 26.94 -3.08
N ASN A 29 -27.16 27.94 -2.47
CA ASN A 29 -25.72 28.17 -2.64
C ASN A 29 -24.85 27.22 -1.81
N GLN A 30 -25.30 26.80 -0.62
CA GLN A 30 -24.58 25.79 0.17
C GLN A 30 -24.64 24.40 -0.46
N VAL A 31 -25.73 24.07 -1.17
CA VAL A 31 -25.84 22.81 -1.91
C VAL A 31 -24.93 22.82 -3.14
N ALA A 32 -24.68 23.97 -3.76
CA ALA A 32 -23.76 24.10 -4.89
C ALA A 32 -22.29 23.91 -4.46
N GLU A 33 -21.83 24.58 -3.39
CA GLU A 33 -20.47 24.41 -2.85
C GLU A 33 -20.24 23.01 -2.27
N ALA A 34 -21.23 22.45 -1.55
CA ALA A 34 -21.17 21.06 -1.10
C ALA A 34 -21.17 20.06 -2.26
N ARG A 35 -21.85 20.36 -3.39
CA ARG A 35 -21.75 19.57 -4.62
C ARG A 35 -20.39 19.71 -5.29
N THR A 36 -19.74 20.86 -5.25
CA THR A 36 -18.38 21.03 -5.79
C THR A 36 -17.33 20.28 -4.96
N ILE A 37 -17.44 20.30 -3.63
CA ILE A 37 -16.57 19.52 -2.72
C ILE A 37 -16.89 18.02 -2.81
N ALA A 38 -18.17 17.65 -2.95
CA ALA A 38 -18.58 16.27 -3.19
C ALA A 38 -18.17 15.77 -4.59
N GLN A 39 -18.15 16.62 -5.62
CA GLN A 39 -17.67 16.27 -6.97
C GLN A 39 -16.14 16.18 -7.01
N ALA A 40 -15.41 16.98 -6.24
CA ALA A 40 -13.96 16.83 -6.06
C ALA A 40 -13.58 15.55 -5.29
N THR A 41 -14.48 15.00 -4.48
CA THR A 41 -14.28 13.73 -3.75
C THR A 41 -14.93 12.50 -4.41
N LYS A 42 -15.80 12.68 -5.42
CA LYS A 42 -16.42 11.57 -6.18
C LYS A 42 -15.60 11.07 -7.37
N GLN A 43 -14.33 11.49 -7.46
CA GLN A 43 -13.37 11.01 -8.47
C GLN A 43 -12.28 10.14 -7.84
N GLN A 44 -12.63 9.45 -6.76
CA GLN A 44 -11.84 8.37 -6.16
C GLN A 44 -12.45 7.01 -6.55
N SER A 45 -12.78 6.86 -7.83
CA SER A 45 -12.89 5.54 -8.43
C SER A 45 -11.47 5.06 -8.76
N ALA A 46 -11.19 3.78 -8.54
CA ALA A 46 -9.95 3.14 -8.99
C ALA A 46 -9.83 3.32 -10.52
N GLY A 47 -9.19 4.41 -10.93
CA GLY A 47 -9.17 4.84 -12.31
C GLY A 47 -8.33 3.90 -13.17
N LYS A 48 -8.73 3.73 -14.42
CA LYS A 48 -7.84 3.18 -15.44
C LYS A 48 -6.61 4.10 -15.54
N LEU A 49 -5.39 3.52 -15.49
CA LEU A 49 -4.14 4.28 -15.62
C LEU A 49 -4.20 5.25 -16.81
N PRO A 50 -3.97 6.56 -16.61
CA PRO A 50 -4.01 7.53 -17.71
C PRO A 50 -2.98 7.18 -18.78
N GLN A 51 -3.40 7.20 -20.06
CA GLN A 51 -2.52 6.80 -21.16
C GLN A 51 -1.29 7.72 -21.28
N GLY A 52 -1.40 8.99 -20.87
CA GLY A 52 -0.26 9.91 -20.78
C GLY A 52 0.83 9.42 -19.84
N VAL A 53 0.45 8.91 -18.66
CA VAL A 53 1.37 8.31 -17.68
C VAL A 53 2.07 7.10 -18.28
N PHE A 54 1.32 6.19 -18.90
CA PHE A 54 1.91 5.00 -19.52
C PHE A 54 2.88 5.37 -20.66
N ARG A 55 2.58 6.38 -21.47
CA ARG A 55 3.49 6.87 -22.51
C ARG A 55 4.82 7.41 -21.93
N GLN A 56 4.80 8.06 -20.76
CA GLN A 56 6.03 8.49 -20.10
C GLN A 56 6.87 7.29 -19.67
N ILE A 57 6.23 6.27 -19.09
CA ILE A 57 6.90 5.03 -18.70
C ILE A 57 7.50 4.32 -19.93
N GLN A 58 6.75 4.22 -21.03
CA GLN A 58 7.25 3.61 -22.27
C GLN A 58 8.49 4.32 -22.80
N ARG A 59 8.50 5.66 -22.81
CA ARG A 59 9.66 6.46 -23.23
C ARG A 59 10.88 6.26 -22.33
N ASP A 60 10.68 6.24 -21.02
CA ASP A 60 11.77 6.00 -20.07
C ASP A 60 12.34 4.57 -20.23
N ILE A 61 11.48 3.56 -20.39
CA ILE A 61 11.91 2.18 -20.65
C ILE A 61 12.67 2.09 -21.99
N GLN A 62 12.19 2.74 -23.05
CA GLN A 62 12.88 2.78 -24.33
C GLN A 62 14.28 3.39 -24.17
N LYS A 63 14.38 4.52 -23.47
CA LYS A 63 15.65 5.23 -23.24
C LYS A 63 16.63 4.39 -22.42
N ARG A 64 16.18 3.74 -21.34
CA ARG A 64 17.05 2.98 -20.41
C ARG A 64 17.43 1.59 -20.90
N PHE A 65 16.50 0.93 -21.60
CA PHE A 65 16.60 -0.51 -21.87
C PHE A 65 16.48 -0.87 -23.36
N GLY A 66 16.30 0.11 -24.24
CA GLY A 66 16.21 -0.10 -25.69
C GLY A 66 14.97 -0.89 -26.13
N VAL A 67 13.92 -0.94 -25.30
CA VAL A 67 12.69 -1.68 -25.64
C VAL A 67 11.72 -0.75 -26.35
N LEU A 68 11.28 -1.15 -27.55
CA LEU A 68 10.31 -0.38 -28.32
C LEU A 68 8.97 -0.25 -27.55
N PRO A 69 8.34 0.96 -27.52
CA PRO A 69 7.08 1.19 -26.83
C PRO A 69 5.97 0.19 -27.16
N ASN A 70 5.86 -0.25 -28.42
CA ASN A 70 4.83 -1.19 -28.87
C ASN A 70 4.98 -2.60 -28.28
N ASN A 71 6.17 -2.95 -27.78
CA ASN A 71 6.41 -4.22 -27.10
C ASN A 71 6.05 -4.16 -25.60
N LEU A 72 5.71 -2.98 -25.09
CA LEU A 72 5.40 -2.78 -23.68
C LEU A 72 3.88 -2.81 -23.47
N GLN A 73 3.46 -3.36 -22.34
CA GLN A 73 2.08 -3.35 -21.90
C GLN A 73 1.98 -3.13 -20.39
N VAL A 74 0.89 -2.52 -19.95
CA VAL A 74 0.55 -2.47 -18.54
C VAL A 74 0.16 -3.87 -18.11
N HIS A 75 0.90 -4.43 -17.15
CA HIS A 75 0.58 -5.70 -16.52
C HIS A 75 -0.36 -5.47 -15.32
N ALA A 76 -0.04 -4.50 -14.46
CA ALA A 76 -0.86 -4.10 -13.33
C ALA A 76 -0.66 -2.61 -13.05
N ALA A 77 -1.69 -1.95 -12.49
CA ALA A 77 -1.58 -0.59 -12.00
C ALA A 77 -2.54 -0.34 -10.84
N SER A 78 -2.10 0.43 -9.86
CA SER A 78 -2.93 0.91 -8.74
C SER A 78 -2.68 2.39 -8.51
N SER A 79 -3.74 3.10 -8.10
CA SER A 79 -3.59 4.47 -7.61
C SER A 79 -3.04 4.43 -6.19
N GLU A 80 -2.07 5.29 -5.92
CA GLU A 80 -1.31 5.35 -4.68
C GLU A 80 -1.21 6.79 -4.16
N THR A 81 -0.82 6.92 -2.90
CA THR A 81 -0.42 8.20 -2.31
C THR A 81 0.96 8.01 -1.72
N TRP A 82 1.92 8.77 -2.24
CA TRP A 82 3.32 8.63 -1.89
C TRP A 82 3.78 9.66 -0.87
N ASP A 83 4.75 9.25 -0.06
CA ASP A 83 5.60 10.15 0.70
C ASP A 83 6.63 10.88 -0.19
N GLY A 84 7.51 11.66 0.41
CA GLY A 84 8.57 12.39 -0.29
C GLY A 84 9.60 11.50 -1.00
N CYS A 85 9.68 10.22 -0.66
CA CYS A 85 10.55 9.25 -1.32
C CYS A 85 9.85 8.52 -2.48
N MET A 86 8.62 8.89 -2.82
CA MET A 86 7.82 8.20 -3.82
C MET A 86 7.63 6.71 -3.48
N GLY A 87 7.56 6.35 -2.18
CA GLY A 87 7.46 4.95 -1.72
C GLY A 87 8.73 4.12 -1.92
N LEU A 88 9.88 4.76 -2.15
CA LEU A 88 11.19 4.12 -2.33
C LEU A 88 12.23 4.74 -1.36
N PRO A 89 12.07 4.56 -0.04
CA PRO A 89 13.02 5.08 0.94
C PRO A 89 14.41 4.48 0.74
N LEU A 90 15.45 5.31 0.88
CA LEU A 90 16.80 4.79 1.05
C LEU A 90 16.85 3.92 2.33
N PRO A 91 17.71 2.89 2.38
CA PRO A 91 17.92 2.11 3.61
C PRO A 91 18.20 3.03 4.79
N ASN A 92 17.46 2.85 5.89
CA ASN A 92 17.52 3.68 7.10
C ASN A 92 17.26 5.19 6.88
N GLY A 93 16.78 5.59 5.70
CA GLY A 93 16.47 6.96 5.35
C GLY A 93 15.06 7.36 5.75
N ALA A 94 14.89 8.59 6.25
CA ALA A 94 13.58 9.17 6.49
C ALA A 94 13.00 9.77 5.21
N CYS A 95 11.68 9.68 5.06
CA CYS A 95 10.93 10.31 3.99
C CYS A 95 10.10 11.47 4.52
N THR A 96 10.03 12.56 3.76
CA THR A 96 9.14 13.67 4.11
C THR A 96 7.70 13.19 4.16
N ALA A 97 6.99 13.50 5.25
CA ALA A 97 5.57 13.24 5.38
C ALA A 97 4.77 14.22 4.49
N ILE A 98 4.50 13.79 3.27
CA ILE A 98 3.70 14.50 2.27
C ILE A 98 2.77 13.50 1.58
N ALA A 99 1.65 13.97 1.02
CA ALA A 99 0.72 13.15 0.26
C ALA A 99 0.81 13.51 -1.23
N ILE A 100 1.58 12.73 -2.00
CA ILE A 100 1.72 12.89 -3.45
C ILE A 100 0.84 11.85 -4.14
N PRO A 101 -0.32 12.23 -4.71
CA PRO A 101 -1.18 11.27 -5.38
C PRO A 101 -0.54 10.80 -6.69
N GLY A 102 -0.67 9.51 -6.97
CA GLY A 102 0.09 8.88 -8.04
C GLY A 102 -0.34 7.47 -8.39
N TRP A 103 0.57 6.75 -9.07
CA TRP A 103 0.36 5.39 -9.52
C TRP A 103 1.57 4.51 -9.25
N ARG A 104 1.33 3.28 -8.81
CA ARG A 104 2.26 2.16 -8.99
C ARG A 104 1.90 1.45 -10.28
N VAL A 105 2.87 1.23 -11.15
CA VAL A 105 2.64 0.60 -12.46
C VAL A 105 3.67 -0.51 -12.68
N VAL A 106 3.18 -1.71 -12.95
CA VAL A 106 3.97 -2.84 -13.43
C VAL A 106 3.80 -2.90 -14.95
N VAL A 107 4.90 -2.78 -15.67
CA VAL A 107 4.96 -2.89 -17.13
C VAL A 107 5.68 -4.18 -17.49
N SER A 108 5.13 -4.94 -18.42
CA SER A 108 5.76 -6.15 -18.97
C SER A 108 6.08 -6.00 -20.44
N ASN A 109 7.03 -6.80 -20.92
CA ASN A 109 7.33 -6.93 -22.33
C ASN A 109 6.54 -8.10 -22.93
N ARG A 110 5.81 -7.85 -24.02
CA ARG A 110 4.97 -8.86 -24.72
C ARG A 110 5.78 -9.99 -25.36
N ALA A 111 7.00 -9.71 -25.78
CA ALA A 111 7.83 -10.62 -26.58
C ALA A 111 8.92 -11.31 -25.76
N LYS A 112 9.24 -10.81 -24.56
CA LYS A 112 10.30 -11.33 -23.70
C LYS A 112 9.84 -11.28 -22.26
N ASN A 113 10.14 -12.31 -21.47
CA ASN A 113 9.81 -12.29 -20.05
C ASN A 113 10.74 -11.29 -19.30
N ARG A 114 10.29 -10.04 -19.21
CA ARG A 114 10.96 -8.90 -18.58
C ARG A 114 9.87 -7.96 -18.05
N PHE A 115 10.10 -7.37 -16.89
CA PHE A 115 9.15 -6.41 -16.33
C PHE A 115 9.85 -5.30 -15.54
N TRP A 116 9.13 -4.19 -15.40
CA TRP A 116 9.56 -3.00 -14.68
C TRP A 116 8.45 -2.51 -13.78
N VAL A 117 8.84 -2.04 -12.59
CA VAL A 117 7.96 -1.39 -11.63
C VAL A 117 8.32 0.09 -11.61
N TYR A 118 7.31 0.94 -11.77
CA TYR A 118 7.44 2.39 -11.73
C TYR A 118 6.47 2.98 -10.74
N HIS A 119 6.93 4.00 -10.01
CA HIS A 119 6.10 4.87 -9.21
C HIS A 119 6.05 6.23 -9.90
N THR A 120 4.89 6.85 -9.91
CA THR A 120 4.69 8.14 -10.58
C THR A 120 3.69 8.98 -9.82
N ASN A 121 3.76 10.31 -9.98
CA ASN A 121 2.66 11.19 -9.64
C ASN A 121 1.49 11.03 -10.65
N ASN A 122 0.36 11.70 -10.39
CA ASN A 122 -0.87 11.56 -11.19
C ASN A 122 -0.72 11.84 -12.70
N ASP A 123 0.19 12.73 -13.10
CA ASP A 123 0.35 13.17 -14.50
C ASP A 123 1.55 12.55 -15.23
N GLY A 124 2.37 11.74 -14.57
CA GLY A 124 3.51 11.09 -15.20
C GLY A 124 4.78 11.94 -15.26
N LYS A 125 4.77 13.17 -14.73
CA LYS A 125 5.91 14.08 -14.80
C LYS A 125 7.01 13.72 -13.81
N ASN A 126 6.65 13.26 -12.62
CA ASN A 126 7.60 12.70 -11.67
C ASN A 126 7.51 11.18 -11.75
N LEU A 127 8.52 10.57 -12.39
CA LEU A 127 8.60 9.14 -12.65
C LEU A 127 9.83 8.57 -11.93
N VAL A 128 9.62 7.56 -11.09
CA VAL A 128 10.69 6.87 -10.36
C VAL A 128 10.71 5.40 -10.74
N TYR A 129 11.86 4.94 -11.22
CA TYR A 129 12.10 3.53 -11.56
C TYR A 129 12.46 2.73 -10.31
N ASN A 130 11.62 1.76 -9.94
CA ASN A 130 11.89 0.86 -8.84
C ASN A 130 12.77 -0.31 -9.34
N ALA A 131 14.08 -0.09 -9.34
CA ALA A 131 15.05 -1.10 -9.79
C ALA A 131 15.03 -2.36 -8.91
N THR A 132 14.82 -2.21 -7.60
CA THR A 132 14.80 -3.31 -6.62
C THR A 132 13.72 -4.35 -6.92
N ALA A 133 12.54 -3.89 -7.34
CA ALA A 133 11.40 -4.75 -7.64
C ALA A 133 11.33 -5.21 -9.11
N SER A 134 12.22 -4.71 -9.97
CA SER A 134 12.15 -4.94 -11.43
C SER A 134 13.09 -6.05 -11.87
N LEU A 135 12.66 -6.84 -12.87
CA LEU A 135 13.52 -7.77 -13.60
C LEU A 135 13.61 -7.36 -15.07
N PRO A 136 14.50 -6.39 -15.39
CA PRO A 136 14.59 -5.83 -16.73
C PRO A 136 15.34 -6.76 -17.69
N ARG A 137 15.75 -7.98 -17.33
CA ARG A 137 16.45 -8.93 -18.20
C ARG A 137 16.08 -10.36 -17.79
N ASN A 138 15.74 -11.20 -18.77
CA ASN A 138 15.57 -12.66 -18.64
C ASN A 138 14.88 -13.10 -17.34
N ALA A 139 13.72 -12.52 -17.03
CA ALA A 139 12.97 -12.92 -15.86
C ALA A 139 12.57 -14.40 -15.98
N LYS A 140 12.76 -15.15 -14.89
CA LYS A 140 12.35 -16.56 -14.78
C LYS A 140 11.02 -16.72 -14.03
N ILE A 141 10.38 -15.61 -13.72
CA ILE A 141 9.06 -15.52 -13.10
C ILE A 141 8.24 -14.50 -13.88
N SER A 142 6.92 -14.66 -13.84
CA SER A 142 5.98 -13.68 -14.38
C SER A 142 6.11 -12.32 -13.72
N ALA A 143 5.64 -11.28 -14.41
CA ALA A 143 5.54 -9.95 -13.82
C ALA A 143 4.64 -9.97 -12.56
N PRO A 144 4.98 -9.21 -11.51
CA PRO A 144 4.20 -9.22 -10.29
C PRO A 144 2.86 -8.51 -10.49
N SER A 145 1.82 -9.06 -9.87
CA SER A 145 0.52 -8.39 -9.72
C SER A 145 0.53 -7.44 -8.52
N ILE A 146 -0.56 -6.68 -8.34
CA ILE A 146 -0.73 -5.81 -7.18
C ILE A 146 -1.66 -6.47 -6.16
N ILE A 147 -1.20 -6.55 -4.92
CA ILE A 147 -1.99 -7.09 -3.80
C ILE A 147 -3.15 -6.14 -3.54
N ALA A 148 -4.38 -6.66 -3.61
CA ALA A 148 -5.56 -5.89 -3.26
C ALA A 148 -5.62 -5.65 -1.74
N LYS A 149 -6.09 -4.46 -1.33
CA LYS A 149 -6.10 -4.05 0.08
C LYS A 149 -6.89 -5.01 0.98
N ASP A 150 -8.00 -5.56 0.47
CA ASP A 150 -8.84 -6.55 1.15
C ASP A 150 -8.21 -7.94 1.27
N LYS A 151 -7.11 -8.20 0.54
CA LYS A 151 -6.34 -9.45 0.58
C LYS A 151 -5.10 -9.37 1.47
N THR A 152 -4.89 -8.24 2.14
CA THR A 152 -3.80 -8.11 3.11
C THR A 152 -4.16 -8.86 4.38
N ILE A 153 -3.26 -9.72 4.85
CA ILE A 153 -3.41 -10.47 6.10
C ILE A 153 -2.88 -9.59 7.24
N PRO A 154 -3.75 -9.13 8.15
CA PRO A 154 -3.34 -8.26 9.25
C PRO A 154 -2.46 -9.03 10.25
N THR A 155 -1.56 -8.30 10.92
CA THR A 155 -0.80 -8.82 12.06
C THR A 155 -1.71 -8.97 13.29
N SER A 156 -1.31 -9.83 14.23
CA SER A 156 -2.05 -10.06 15.46
C SER A 156 -2.07 -8.86 16.41
N SER A 157 -1.06 -7.99 16.33
CA SER A 157 -0.93 -6.80 17.17
C SER A 157 0.06 -5.80 16.56
N SER A 158 0.05 -4.58 17.09
CA SER A 158 1.01 -3.52 16.73
C SER A 158 2.46 -3.81 17.16
N SER A 159 2.68 -4.79 18.03
CA SER A 159 4.03 -5.21 18.45
C SER A 159 4.73 -6.12 17.45
N VAL A 160 3.99 -6.66 16.47
CA VAL A 160 4.55 -7.48 15.39
C VAL A 160 5.27 -6.57 14.42
N ILE A 161 6.58 -6.78 14.28
CA ILE A 161 7.41 -6.02 13.34
C ILE A 161 7.52 -6.73 11.99
N PHE A 162 7.48 -8.06 11.98
CA PHE A 162 7.53 -8.87 10.77
C PHE A 162 6.55 -10.04 10.85
N GLN A 163 5.92 -10.39 9.74
CA GLN A 163 5.04 -11.55 9.62
C GLN A 163 5.32 -12.29 8.32
N ALA A 164 5.27 -13.61 8.35
CA ALA A 164 5.07 -14.47 7.19
C ALA A 164 3.76 -15.23 7.34
N ALA A 165 2.77 -14.92 6.52
CA ALA A 165 1.43 -15.51 6.55
C ALA A 165 1.20 -16.38 5.32
N GLN A 166 0.85 -17.64 5.51
CA GLN A 166 0.55 -18.56 4.42
C GLN A 166 -0.71 -18.12 3.66
N THR A 167 -0.63 -18.06 2.33
CA THR A 167 -1.75 -17.66 1.44
C THR A 167 -2.24 -18.77 0.52
N THR A 168 -1.40 -19.77 0.20
CA THR A 168 -1.77 -20.93 -0.61
C THR A 168 -1.27 -22.24 0.01
N GLY A 169 -1.58 -23.35 -0.64
CA GLY A 169 -1.11 -24.69 -0.28
C GLY A 169 -2.20 -25.54 0.38
N ASN A 170 -1.93 -26.85 0.47
CA ASN A 170 -2.88 -27.84 0.98
C ASN A 170 -2.68 -28.04 2.48
N SER A 171 -2.99 -27.01 3.27
CA SER A 171 -2.90 -27.06 4.74
C SER A 171 -4.29 -27.03 5.35
N ARG A 172 -4.52 -27.90 6.35
CA ARG A 172 -5.80 -27.94 7.10
C ARG A 172 -6.07 -26.62 7.84
N GLU A 173 -5.02 -25.91 8.21
CA GLU A 173 -5.07 -24.61 8.87
C GLU A 173 -3.92 -23.76 8.36
N TYR A 174 -4.24 -22.65 7.70
CA TYR A 174 -3.25 -21.63 7.35
C TYR A 174 -2.76 -20.93 8.60
N TYR A 175 -1.48 -20.60 8.61
CA TYR A 175 -0.82 -20.00 9.77
C TYR A 175 0.00 -18.78 9.39
N ALA A 176 0.23 -17.93 10.38
CA ALA A 176 1.21 -16.87 10.32
C ALA A 176 2.30 -17.10 11.37
N ILE A 177 3.55 -16.89 10.99
CA ILE A 177 4.67 -16.74 11.91
C ILE A 177 4.95 -15.24 12.03
N GLU A 178 4.98 -14.75 13.26
CA GLU A 178 5.12 -13.33 13.59
C GLU A 178 6.34 -13.13 14.48
N LEU A 179 7.19 -12.18 14.11
CA LEU A 179 8.27 -11.67 14.92
C LEU A 179 7.83 -10.37 15.58
N ARG A 180 7.91 -10.35 16.90
CA ARG A 180 7.60 -9.17 17.72
C ARG A 180 8.84 -8.31 17.97
N ASN A 181 8.63 -7.05 18.33
CA ASN A 181 9.70 -6.09 18.64
C ASN A 181 10.58 -6.50 19.84
N ASP A 182 10.13 -7.42 20.68
CA ASP A 182 10.87 -8.01 21.81
C ASP A 182 11.67 -9.28 21.42
N GLY A 183 11.67 -9.63 20.12
CA GLY A 183 12.37 -10.79 19.58
C GLY A 183 11.62 -12.11 19.72
N VAL A 184 10.38 -12.12 20.23
CA VAL A 184 9.61 -13.35 20.34
C VAL A 184 9.00 -13.73 18.99
N LEU A 185 9.30 -14.95 18.54
CA LEU A 185 8.64 -15.59 17.40
C LEU A 185 7.40 -16.34 17.88
N THR A 186 6.26 -16.06 17.25
CA THR A 186 4.99 -16.73 17.54
C THR A 186 4.38 -17.30 16.28
N ARG A 187 3.66 -18.42 16.41
CA ARG A 187 2.81 -19.00 15.36
C ARG A 187 1.35 -18.83 15.75
N ARG A 188 0.49 -18.47 14.80
CA ARG A 188 -0.97 -18.44 15.00
C ARG A 188 -1.72 -18.96 13.78
N ALA A 189 -2.95 -19.43 13.97
CA ALA A 189 -3.87 -19.71 12.88
C ALA A 189 -4.34 -18.40 12.20
N ILE A 190 -4.59 -18.47 10.89
CA ILE A 190 -5.22 -17.41 10.10
C ILE A 190 -6.71 -17.80 9.97
N ALA A 191 -7.50 -17.47 11.00
CA ALA A 191 -8.95 -17.72 11.04
C ALA A 191 -9.68 -16.58 11.79
N LYS A 192 -11.01 -16.48 11.62
CA LYS A 192 -11.88 -15.46 12.25
C LYS A 192 -11.74 -15.35 13.77
N ASN A 193 -11.25 -16.40 14.42
CA ASN A 193 -10.94 -16.41 15.83
C ASN A 193 -9.50 -16.93 15.99
N PRO A 194 -8.48 -16.06 16.11
CA PRO A 194 -7.08 -16.44 16.21
C PRO A 194 -6.83 -17.15 17.54
N GLN A 195 -7.20 -18.43 17.63
CA GLN A 195 -6.97 -19.21 18.82
C GLN A 195 -5.49 -19.61 18.91
N GLN A 196 -4.92 -19.23 20.05
CA GLN A 196 -3.59 -19.48 20.58
C GLN A 196 -2.41 -19.09 19.68
N LEU A 197 -1.93 -17.87 19.91
CA LEU A 197 -0.53 -17.52 19.70
C LEU A 197 0.36 -18.51 20.46
N LYS A 198 1.11 -19.32 19.72
CA LYS A 198 2.09 -20.25 20.26
C LYS A 198 3.48 -19.68 20.10
N THR A 199 4.18 -19.44 21.21
CA THR A 199 5.60 -19.08 21.16
C THR A 199 6.40 -20.22 20.52
N ILE A 200 7.17 -19.88 19.49
CA ILE A 200 8.12 -20.79 18.82
C ILE A 200 9.45 -20.74 19.56
N ARG A 201 10.03 -19.53 19.66
CA ARG A 201 11.29 -19.24 20.35
C ARG A 201 11.44 -17.74 20.61
N LYS A 202 12.45 -17.38 21.39
CA LYS A 202 12.91 -16.00 21.54
C LYS A 202 14.27 -15.83 20.84
N LEU A 203 14.37 -14.85 19.96
CA LEU A 203 15.62 -14.46 19.32
C LEU A 203 16.51 -13.71 20.32
N SER A 204 17.82 -13.90 20.18
CA SER A 204 18.81 -13.02 20.79
C SER A 204 18.71 -11.62 20.19
N LYS A 205 19.25 -10.63 20.91
CA LYS A 205 19.33 -9.25 20.41
C LYS A 205 20.06 -9.17 19.06
N GLN A 206 21.15 -9.94 18.91
CA GLN A 206 21.95 -9.97 17.69
C GLN A 206 21.18 -10.57 16.50
N GLU A 207 20.39 -11.63 16.70
CA GLU A 207 19.55 -12.21 15.64
C GLU A 207 18.46 -11.23 15.20
N LEU A 208 17.79 -10.56 16.15
CA LEU A 208 16.75 -9.58 15.88
C LEU A 208 17.29 -8.37 15.09
N GLU A 209 18.41 -7.80 15.55
CA GLU A 209 19.09 -6.68 14.89
C GLU A 209 19.60 -7.09 13.51
N GLY A 210 20.22 -8.27 13.40
CA GLY A 210 20.72 -8.79 12.14
C GLY A 210 19.62 -8.98 11.10
N PHE A 211 18.46 -9.51 11.49
CA PHE A 211 17.33 -9.65 10.57
C PHE A 211 16.74 -8.31 10.15
N THR A 212 16.60 -7.39 11.11
CA THR A 212 16.10 -6.03 10.84
C THR A 212 17.01 -5.31 9.83
N GLU A 213 18.33 -5.48 9.98
CA GLU A 213 19.29 -4.94 9.03
C GLU A 213 19.17 -5.58 7.64
N VAL A 214 18.90 -6.89 7.53
CA VAL A 214 18.62 -7.54 6.24
C VAL A 214 17.39 -6.91 5.57
N LEU A 215 16.31 -6.67 6.31
CA LEU A 215 15.09 -6.06 5.78
C LEU A 215 15.35 -4.63 5.24
N ASN A 216 16.11 -3.83 6.00
CA ASN A 216 16.42 -2.45 5.65
C ASN A 216 17.42 -2.34 4.49
N SER A 217 18.54 -3.04 4.58
CA SER A 217 19.60 -3.04 3.56
C SER A 217 19.15 -3.61 2.21
N ASN A 218 18.14 -4.49 2.21
CA ASN A 218 17.54 -5.02 0.99
C ASN A 218 16.27 -4.26 0.55
N SER A 219 15.96 -3.14 1.18
CA SER A 219 14.85 -2.24 0.82
C SER A 219 13.50 -2.96 0.75
N PHE A 220 13.10 -3.67 1.80
CA PHE A 220 11.82 -4.41 1.84
C PHE A 220 10.63 -3.56 1.36
N ASN A 221 10.57 -2.29 1.76
CA ASN A 221 9.51 -1.35 1.37
C ASN A 221 9.36 -1.17 -0.15
N HIS A 222 10.42 -1.40 -0.94
CA HIS A 222 10.35 -1.29 -2.40
C HIS A 222 9.47 -2.37 -3.03
N PHE A 223 9.18 -3.44 -2.31
CA PHE A 223 8.31 -4.51 -2.79
C PHE A 223 6.85 -4.31 -2.38
N HIS A 224 6.53 -3.24 -1.65
CA HIS A 224 5.20 -3.03 -1.09
C HIS A 224 4.08 -3.15 -2.15
N SER A 225 3.08 -3.95 -1.80
CA SER A 225 1.90 -4.31 -2.58
C SER A 225 2.19 -5.12 -3.85
N LEU A 226 3.38 -5.73 -4.00
CA LEU A 226 3.69 -6.60 -5.13
C LEU A 226 3.51 -8.09 -4.78
N SER A 227 2.89 -8.83 -5.69
CA SER A 227 2.66 -10.27 -5.58
C SER A 227 3.41 -11.01 -6.70
N TYR A 228 4.45 -11.75 -6.31
CA TYR A 228 5.28 -12.58 -7.18
C TYR A 228 4.87 -14.05 -7.07
N LEU A 229 3.63 -14.37 -7.46
CA LEU A 229 3.18 -15.75 -7.48
C LEU A 229 3.74 -16.52 -8.68
N ASP A 230 4.26 -17.71 -8.41
CA ASP A 230 4.64 -18.68 -9.44
C ASP A 230 3.48 -19.66 -9.59
N MET A 231 2.59 -19.37 -10.55
CA MET A 231 1.37 -20.15 -10.74
C MET A 231 1.63 -21.61 -11.14
N ASP A 232 2.74 -21.86 -11.85
CA ASP A 232 3.14 -23.21 -12.23
C ASP A 232 3.56 -24.00 -10.98
N ALA A 233 4.33 -23.36 -10.09
CA ALA A 233 4.71 -23.97 -8.82
C ALA A 233 3.48 -24.18 -7.90
N ILE A 234 2.56 -23.21 -7.83
CA ILE A 234 1.31 -23.35 -7.04
C ILE A 234 0.46 -24.51 -7.56
N ALA A 235 0.37 -24.69 -8.88
CA ALA A 235 -0.32 -25.82 -9.48
C ALA A 235 0.34 -27.18 -9.15
N ALA A 236 1.63 -27.16 -8.80
CA ALA A 236 2.39 -28.29 -8.26
C ALA A 236 2.47 -28.27 -6.72
N ASP A 237 1.43 -27.72 -6.06
CA ASP A 237 1.25 -27.67 -4.61
C ASP A 237 2.27 -26.81 -3.82
N ALA A 238 3.01 -25.91 -4.50
CA ALA A 238 3.88 -24.98 -3.79
C ALA A 238 3.08 -24.01 -2.90
N VAL A 239 3.66 -23.71 -1.74
CA VAL A 239 3.09 -22.81 -0.75
C VAL A 239 3.50 -21.38 -1.07
N SER A 240 2.57 -20.44 -0.89
CA SER A 240 2.84 -19.00 -1.00
C SER A 240 2.66 -18.32 0.34
N PHE A 241 3.42 -17.24 0.52
CA PHE A 241 3.42 -16.45 1.73
C PHE A 241 3.29 -14.97 1.41
N GLN A 242 2.50 -14.29 2.23
CA GLN A 242 2.49 -12.85 2.33
C GLN A 242 3.43 -12.44 3.47
N LEU A 243 4.48 -11.68 3.16
CA LEU A 243 5.35 -11.09 4.16
C LEU A 243 4.86 -9.68 4.49
N ASN A 244 4.86 -9.31 5.77
CA ASN A 244 4.62 -7.96 6.24
C ASN A 244 5.83 -7.47 7.02
N TYR A 245 6.26 -6.22 6.81
CA TYR A 245 7.23 -5.53 7.64
C TYR A 245 6.83 -4.06 7.77
N ASN A 246 6.58 -3.60 8.99
CA ASN A 246 6.16 -2.22 9.28
C ASN A 246 5.03 -1.69 8.37
N GLY A 247 4.07 -2.55 8.02
CA GLY A 247 2.93 -2.20 7.17
C GLY A 247 3.17 -2.31 5.66
N ALA A 248 4.42 -2.44 5.21
CA ALA A 248 4.71 -2.88 3.85
C ALA A 248 4.41 -4.38 3.73
N VAL A 249 3.96 -4.80 2.55
CA VAL A 249 3.42 -6.14 2.31
C VAL A 249 3.89 -6.63 0.96
N ILE A 250 4.33 -7.87 0.87
CA ILE A 250 4.76 -8.53 -0.36
C ILE A 250 4.18 -9.93 -0.37
N GLU A 251 3.98 -10.52 -1.54
CA GLU A 251 3.59 -11.92 -1.64
C GLU A 251 4.51 -12.66 -2.59
N TYR A 252 4.86 -13.90 -2.25
CA TYR A 252 5.70 -14.75 -3.09
C TYR A 252 5.33 -16.23 -2.92
N THR A 253 5.68 -17.04 -3.91
CA THR A 253 5.61 -18.50 -3.84
C THR A 253 6.95 -19.07 -3.41
N GLN A 254 6.96 -20.02 -2.47
CA GLN A 254 8.17 -20.72 -2.05
C GLN A 254 8.58 -21.74 -3.11
N THR A 255 9.46 -21.33 -4.01
CA THR A 255 10.02 -22.11 -5.12
C THR A 255 11.50 -21.76 -5.30
N ASP A 256 12.12 -22.10 -6.43
CA ASP A 256 13.50 -21.68 -6.76
C ASP A 256 13.66 -20.16 -6.59
N LEU A 257 14.33 -19.76 -5.51
CA LEU A 257 14.48 -18.36 -5.14
C LEU A 257 15.33 -17.56 -6.16
N GLN A 258 16.07 -18.23 -7.03
CA GLN A 258 16.84 -17.60 -8.11
C GLN A 258 15.94 -16.92 -9.15
N LYS A 259 14.64 -17.24 -9.18
CA LYS A 259 13.67 -16.60 -10.07
C LYS A 259 13.31 -15.17 -9.64
N TYR A 260 13.44 -14.84 -8.34
CA TYR A 260 12.99 -13.58 -7.75
C TYR A 260 14.07 -12.48 -7.79
N PRO A 261 13.69 -11.20 -7.61
CA PRO A 261 14.65 -10.12 -7.41
C PRO A 261 15.65 -10.44 -6.29
N ALA A 262 16.93 -10.13 -6.51
CA ALA A 262 18.02 -10.55 -5.63
C ALA A 262 17.84 -10.10 -4.17
N ASN A 263 17.29 -8.89 -3.96
CA ASN A 263 16.98 -8.35 -2.65
C ASN A 263 15.87 -9.14 -1.94
N LEU A 264 14.80 -9.49 -2.66
CA LEU A 264 13.71 -10.32 -2.11
C LEU A 264 14.21 -11.71 -1.73
N ARG A 265 15.04 -12.33 -2.58
CA ARG A 265 15.69 -13.61 -2.25
C ARG A 265 16.48 -13.53 -0.95
N ARG A 266 17.30 -12.50 -0.75
CA ARG A 266 18.09 -12.33 0.49
C ARG A 266 17.22 -12.20 1.73
N ILE A 267 16.11 -11.45 1.63
CA ILE A 267 15.12 -11.31 2.70
C ILE A 267 14.51 -12.66 3.06
N ILE A 268 14.04 -13.41 2.05
CA ILE A 268 13.40 -14.72 2.26
C ILE A 268 14.40 -15.70 2.87
N THR A 269 15.63 -15.79 2.33
CA THR A 269 16.66 -16.68 2.85
C THR A 269 17.02 -16.36 4.31
N ALA A 270 17.16 -15.08 4.67
CA ALA A 270 17.44 -14.70 6.05
C ALA A 270 16.29 -15.05 6.99
N TRP A 271 15.04 -14.88 6.54
CA TRP A 271 13.86 -15.26 7.32
C TRP A 271 13.77 -16.78 7.54
N GLU A 272 14.05 -17.58 6.52
CA GLU A 272 14.07 -19.04 6.62
C GLU A 272 15.14 -19.55 7.59
N GLN A 273 16.27 -18.84 7.74
CA GLN A 273 17.33 -19.20 8.68
C GLN A 273 17.03 -18.87 10.14
N LEU A 274 16.03 -18.03 10.41
CA LEU A 274 15.67 -17.58 11.77
C LEU A 274 14.59 -18.43 12.44
N GLN A 275 13.81 -19.15 11.64
CA GLN A 275 12.76 -20.05 12.10
C GLN A 275 13.35 -21.34 12.66
#